data_AF-L7UMW0-F1
#
_entry.id   AF-L7UMW0-F1
#
_cell.length_a   1.000
_cell.length_b   1.000
_cell.length_c   1.000
_cell.angle_alpha   90.00
_cell.angle_beta   90.00
_cell.angle_gamma   90.00
#
_symmetry.space_group_name_H-M   'P 1'
#
loop_
_entity.id
_entity.type
_entity.pdbx_description
1 polymer ?
#
loop_
_entity_poly.entity_id
_entity_poly.type
_entity_poly.pdbx_seq_one_letter_code
_entity_poly.pdbx_strand_id
1 'polypeptide(L)' 'MTAFDRYRALLRKLSNVRARDSQGGSPEEDAVLDDLDEVWSEMSEGERAAVSSERARALGLAEPQDSASPPPG' A
#
# COMPACT_ATOMS: atom_id res chain seq x y z
N MET A 1 -8.54 -15.74 -9.97
CA MET A 1 -8.24 -14.49 -9.23
C MET A 1 -7.34 -13.64 -10.11
N THR A 2 -7.69 -12.37 -10.35
CA THR A 2 -6.95 -11.50 -11.31
C THR A 2 -5.66 -10.93 -10.70
N ALA A 3 -4.78 -10.32 -11.52
CA ALA A 3 -3.63 -9.57 -11.02
C ALA A 3 -4.08 -8.43 -10.09
N PHE A 4 -5.16 -7.73 -10.47
CA PHE A 4 -5.80 -6.72 -9.63
C PHE A 4 -6.24 -7.26 -8.25
N ASP A 5 -6.93 -8.40 -8.21
CA ASP A 5 -7.37 -9.01 -6.94
C ASP A 5 -6.18 -9.42 -6.08
N ARG A 6 -5.15 -10.01 -6.69
CA ARG A 6 -3.90 -10.41 -6.02
C ARG A 6 -3.22 -9.19 -5.41
N TYR A 7 -3.09 -8.10 -6.16
CA TYR A 7 -2.48 -6.85 -5.70
C TYR A 7 -3.22 -6.28 -4.48
N ARG A 8 -4.55 -6.23 -4.51
CA ARG A 8 -5.34 -5.75 -3.36
C ARG A 8 -5.21 -6.66 -2.13
N ALA A 9 -5.10 -7.97 -2.32
CA ALA A 9 -4.86 -8.90 -1.22
C ALA A 9 -3.48 -8.66 -0.58
N LEU A 10 -2.45 -8.40 -1.40
CA LEU A 10 -1.09 -8.09 -0.92
C LEU A 10 -1.05 -6.76 -0.14
N LEU A 11 -1.76 -5.72 -0.59
CA LEU A 11 -1.87 -4.46 0.17
C LEU A 11 -2.48 -4.67 1.57
N ARG A 12 -3.50 -5.53 1.68
CA ARG A 12 -4.10 -5.88 2.99
C ARG A 12 -3.11 -6.68 3.85
N LYS A 13 -2.36 -7.60 3.24
CA LYS A 13 -1.32 -8.36 3.93
C LYS A 13 -0.24 -7.42 4.47
N LEU A 14 0.24 -6.46 3.67
CA LEU A 14 1.21 -5.46 4.10
C LEU A 14 0.73 -4.68 5.33
N SER A 15 -0.52 -4.22 5.30
CA SER A 15 -1.13 -3.52 6.45
C SER A 15 -1.16 -4.40 7.72
N ASN A 16 -1.45 -5.69 7.58
CA ASN A 16 -1.45 -6.62 8.71
C ASN A 16 -0.04 -6.91 9.24
N VAL A 17 0.95 -7.03 8.36
CA VAL A 17 2.36 -7.25 8.74
C VAL A 17 2.86 -6.04 9.55
N ARG A 18 2.66 -4.83 9.04
CA ARG A 18 3.05 -3.57 9.73
C ARG A 18 2.33 -3.36 11.05
N ALA A 19 1.06 -3.78 11.15
CA ALA A 19 0.32 -3.71 12.40
C ALA A 19 0.86 -4.68 13.48
N ARG A 20 1.51 -5.78 13.07
CA ARG A 20 2.10 -6.79 13.96
C ARG A 20 3.54 -6.46 14.35
N ASP A 21 4.28 -5.77 13.47
CA ASP A 21 5.66 -5.38 13.69
C ASP A 21 5.86 -3.87 13.50
N SER A 22 5.86 -3.13 14.62
CA SER A 22 6.00 -1.68 14.63
C SER A 22 7.43 -1.18 14.36
N GLN A 23 8.43 -2.08 14.28
CA GLN A 23 9.80 -1.69 13.95
C GLN A 23 10.00 -1.59 12.43
N GLY A 24 9.13 -2.22 11.63
CA GLY A 24 9.25 -2.28 10.17
C GLY A 24 10.49 -3.06 9.69
N GLY A 25 10.57 -3.30 8.39
CA GLY A 25 11.75 -3.95 7.77
C GLY A 25 11.90 -5.43 8.18
N SER A 26 10.78 -6.10 8.44
CA SER A 26 10.79 -7.54 8.67
C SER A 26 10.96 -8.29 7.34
N PRO A 27 11.58 -9.49 7.33
CA PRO A 27 11.67 -10.29 6.10
C PRO A 27 10.31 -10.62 5.47
N GLU A 28 9.25 -10.69 6.29
CA GLU A 28 7.88 -10.89 5.79
C GLU A 28 7.35 -9.62 5.10
N GLU A 29 7.69 -8.43 5.61
CA GLU A 29 7.34 -7.16 4.96
C GLU A 29 8.05 -7.04 3.61
N ASP A 30 9.37 -7.31 3.57
CA ASP A 30 10.17 -7.25 2.34
C ASP A 30 9.61 -8.18 1.26
N ALA A 31 9.29 -9.43 1.62
CA ALA A 31 8.69 -10.38 0.69
C ALA A 31 7.34 -9.91 0.13
N VAL A 32 6.52 -9.23 0.95
CA VAL A 32 5.24 -8.66 0.48
C VAL A 32 5.46 -7.47 -0.44
N LEU A 33 6.49 -6.66 -0.21
CA LEU A 33 6.85 -5.54 -1.08
C LEU A 33 7.36 -6.04 -2.44
N ASP A 34 8.17 -7.09 -2.46
CA ASP A 34 8.63 -7.75 -3.69
C ASP A 34 7.45 -8.31 -4.50
N ASP A 35 6.54 -9.05 -3.84
CA ASP A 35 5.32 -9.59 -4.47
C ASP A 35 4.43 -8.46 -5.03
N LEU A 36 4.35 -7.31 -4.34
CA LEU A 36 3.60 -6.14 -4.82
C LEU A 36 4.19 -5.59 -6.12
N ASP A 37 5.51 -5.43 -6.20
CA ASP A 37 6.18 -4.91 -7.38
C ASP A 37 6.09 -5.89 -8.57
N GLU A 38 6.17 -7.20 -8.31
CA GLU A 38 5.96 -8.23 -9.33
C GLU A 38 4.53 -8.14 -9.91
N VAL A 39 3.51 -8.19 -9.05
CA VAL A 39 2.11 -8.14 -9.51
C VAL A 39 1.78 -6.79 -10.15
N TRP A 40 2.36 -5.70 -9.66
CA TRP A 40 2.21 -4.38 -10.28
C TRP A 40 2.67 -4.40 -11.73
N SER A 41 3.77 -5.10 -12.05
CA SER A 41 4.29 -5.22 -13.42
C SER A 41 3.33 -5.95 -14.37
N GLU A 42 2.51 -6.88 -13.85
CA GLU A 42 1.51 -7.63 -14.61
C GLU A 42 0.22 -6.84 -14.89
N MET A 43 -0.08 -5.82 -14.08
CA MET A 43 -1.31 -5.05 -14.18
C MET A 43 -1.32 -4.10 -15.38
N SER A 44 -2.48 -3.93 -15.99
CA SER A 44 -2.70 -2.88 -16.99
C SER A 44 -2.63 -1.48 -16.37
N GLU A 45 -2.44 -0.45 -17.20
CA GLU A 45 -2.45 0.94 -16.75
C GLU A 45 -3.76 1.33 -16.05
N GLY A 46 -4.90 0.88 -16.59
CA GLY A 46 -6.22 1.14 -15.98
C GLY A 46 -6.38 0.48 -14.60
N GLU A 47 -5.87 -0.74 -14.44
CA GLU A 47 -5.88 -1.42 -13.14
C GLU A 47 -4.96 -0.73 -12.14
N ARG A 48 -3.74 -0.34 -12.56
CA ARG A 48 -2.79 0.42 -11.72
C ARG A 48 -3.37 1.75 -11.27
N ALA A 49 -4.04 2.48 -12.17
CA ALA A 49 -4.71 3.72 -11.86
C ALA A 49 -5.82 3.53 -10.81
N ALA A 50 -6.59 2.44 -10.92
CA ALA A 50 -7.69 2.14 -10.00
C ALA A 50 -7.24 1.84 -8.55
N VAL A 51 -5.99 1.41 -8.33
CA VAL A 51 -5.43 1.14 -6.98
C VAL A 51 -4.38 2.15 -6.53
N SER A 52 -4.07 3.20 -7.31
CA SER A 52 -2.94 4.10 -7.00
C SER A 52 -3.07 4.79 -5.64
N SER A 53 -4.27 5.25 -5.30
CA SER A 53 -4.56 5.87 -4.00
C SER A 53 -4.49 4.88 -2.84
N GLU A 54 -4.90 3.63 -3.05
CA GLU A 54 -4.80 2.57 -2.04
C GLU A 54 -3.34 2.18 -1.81
N ARG A 55 -2.56 2.04 -2.88
CA ARG A 55 -1.12 1.82 -2.85
C ARG A 55 -0.40 2.94 -2.11
N ALA A 56 -0.70 4.21 -2.42
CA ALA A 56 -0.07 5.35 -1.79
C ALA A 56 -0.29 5.35 -0.27
N ARG A 57 -1.52 5.07 0.19
CA ARG A 57 -1.84 4.94 1.62
C ARG A 57 -1.12 3.76 2.27
N ALA A 58 -1.15 2.60 1.64
CA ALA A 58 -0.54 1.39 2.18
C ALA A 58 0.98 1.51 2.32
N LEU A 59 1.64 2.17 1.36
CA LEU A 59 3.09 2.39 1.35
C LEU A 59 3.55 3.60 2.19
N GLY A 60 2.62 4.39 2.75
CA GLY A 60 2.98 5.63 3.44
C GLY A 60 3.51 6.72 2.51
N LEU A 61 3.24 6.62 1.20
CA LEU A 61 3.59 7.61 0.18
C LEU A 61 2.54 8.72 0.06
N ALA A 62 1.34 8.47 0.58
CA ALA A 62 0.37 9.53 0.79
C ALA A 62 0.86 10.37 1.96
N GLU A 63 1.12 11.66 1.71
CA GLU A 63 1.35 12.64 2.77
C GLU A 63 0.27 12.42 3.84
N PRO A 64 0.65 12.35 5.14
CA PRO A 64 -0.34 12.44 6.18
C PRO A 64 -1.06 13.76 5.93
N GLN A 65 -2.36 13.69 5.62
CA GLN A 65 -3.22 14.87 5.74
C GLN A 65 -3.38 15.15 7.24
N ASP A 66 -2.29 15.55 7.87
CA ASP A 66 -2.30 16.02 9.23
C ASP A 66 -2.44 17.54 9.20
N SER A 67 -3.40 18.00 10.00
CA SER A 67 -3.63 19.40 10.35
C SER A 67 -4.18 20.30 9.24
N ALA A 68 -5.48 20.13 8.96
CA ALA A 68 -6.32 21.32 8.85
C ALA A 68 -6.20 22.11 10.17
N SER A 69 -5.27 23.06 10.24
CA SER A 69 -5.22 24.04 11.32
C SER A 69 -6.60 24.70 11.42
N PRO A 70 -7.28 24.67 12.58
CA PRO A 70 -8.52 25.43 12.73
C PRO A 70 -8.21 26.92 12.56
N PRO A 71 -9.11 27.72 11.94
CA PRO A 71 -8.86 29.14 11.72
C PRO A 71 -8.66 29.86 13.06
N PRO A 72 -7.74 30.85 13.15
CA PRO A 72 -7.64 31.70 14.32
C PRO A 72 -8.96 32.49 14.45
N GLY A 73 -9.54 32.43 15.65
CA GLY A 73 -10.71 33.24 16.04
C GLY A 73 -10.38 34.70 16.28
#